data_AF-A0A956KLN5-F1
#
_entry.id   AF-A0A956KLN5-F1
#
_cell.length_a   1.000
_cell.length_b   1.000
_cell.length_c   1.000
_cell.angle_alpha   90.00
_cell.angle_beta   90.00
_cell.angle_gamma   90.00
#
_symmetry.space_group_name_H-M   'P 1'
#
loop_
_entity.id
_entity.type
_entity.pdbx_description
1 polymer ?
#
loop_
_entity_poly.entity_id
_entity_poly.type
_entity_poly.pdbx_seq_one_letter_code
_entity_poly.pdbx_strand_id
1 'polypeptide(L)'
;HRWSHEVNFLWASHIVHHQSEEYNLTVALRQSAFQGLFSIWLYLPLALVGVPPLVYVFSSQINTIYQFWIHTRLVKRMGPLEWVLNTPSHHRVHHGADPLYLDRNYAGMLIVWDRWFGSFQEEREEPTYGTTKPLAHWNPLWANFDYWATLIREARSMPRLRDRLQIWFRHPGWRPEQPQPIVSEVRGRPVYDADAARPRKVYLFAQYVGMLAVTVGLLFSEGSADWGLKLGLGAWIVVACVSVGAGFEHRRWFTVLEWLRLPALPLLLWLLVPGQLGAASAGELAPTLVAGGFALVSLLGLWLADRGQDRRPATGEVAAA
;
A
#
# COMPACT_ATOMS: atom_id res chain seq x y z
N HIS A 1 0.04 8.49 -15.74
CA HIS A 1 0.92 8.73 -14.58
C HIS A 1 0.89 10.20 -14.14
N ARG A 2 1.22 11.17 -15.01
CA ARG A 2 1.11 12.61 -14.70
C ARG A 2 -0.20 13.03 -14.03
N TRP A 3 -1.36 12.67 -14.58
CA TRP A 3 -2.65 12.96 -13.94
C TRP A 3 -2.84 12.29 -12.57
N SER A 4 -2.17 11.17 -12.31
CA SER A 4 -2.15 10.54 -10.98
C SER A 4 -1.39 11.37 -9.95
N HIS A 5 -0.61 12.37 -10.34
CA HIS A 5 0.04 13.32 -9.44
C HIS A 5 -0.67 14.68 -9.46
N GLU A 6 -1.19 15.11 -10.61
CA GLU A 6 -1.76 16.45 -10.78
C GLU A 6 -3.29 16.54 -10.54
N VAL A 7 -3.98 15.42 -10.29
CA VAL A 7 -5.44 15.39 -10.07
C VAL A 7 -5.76 14.66 -8.77
N ASN A 8 -6.38 15.35 -7.81
CA ASN A 8 -6.69 14.84 -6.47
C ASN A 8 -7.35 13.46 -6.46
N PHE A 9 -8.35 13.21 -7.30
CA PHE A 9 -9.02 11.91 -7.39
C PHE A 9 -8.06 10.78 -7.80
N LEU A 10 -7.20 11.02 -8.79
CA LEU A 10 -6.25 10.02 -9.26
C LEU A 10 -5.04 9.89 -8.32
N TRP A 11 -4.62 10.99 -7.68
CA TRP A 11 -3.62 10.97 -6.61
C TRP A 11 -4.10 10.18 -5.40
N ALA A 12 -5.36 10.31 -5.00
CA ALA A 12 -5.95 9.48 -3.94
C ALA A 12 -5.85 7.97 -4.22
N SER A 13 -5.82 7.58 -5.51
CA SER A 13 -5.63 6.21 -5.96
C SER A 13 -4.17 5.80 -6.16
N HIS A 14 -3.21 6.71 -6.04
CA HIS A 14 -1.80 6.48 -6.36
C HIS A 14 -0.86 6.75 -5.19
N ILE A 15 -1.25 7.66 -4.29
CA ILE A 15 -0.49 8.13 -3.12
C ILE A 15 0.07 6.99 -2.27
N VAL A 16 -0.60 5.84 -2.19
CA VAL A 16 -0.12 4.64 -1.46
C VAL A 16 1.29 4.27 -1.88
N HIS A 17 1.61 4.38 -3.18
CA HIS A 17 2.93 4.11 -3.74
C HIS A 17 4.01 5.09 -3.23
N HIS A 18 3.64 6.35 -3.01
CA HIS A 18 4.54 7.41 -2.58
C HIS A 18 4.60 7.60 -1.05
N GLN A 19 3.71 6.99 -0.27
CA GLN A 19 3.65 7.17 1.18
C GLN A 19 4.86 6.64 1.97
N SER A 20 5.69 5.77 1.38
CA SER A 20 6.84 5.19 2.09
C SER A 20 7.91 6.26 2.33
N GLU A 21 8.24 6.51 3.59
CA GLU A 21 9.35 7.39 3.97
C GLU A 21 10.73 6.72 3.77
N GLU A 22 10.73 5.41 3.48
CA GLU A 22 11.88 4.63 3.05
C GLU A 22 11.79 4.29 1.56
N TYR A 23 12.93 4.36 0.86
CA TYR A 23 13.00 4.06 -0.58
C TYR A 23 13.90 2.87 -0.90
N ASN A 24 13.27 1.77 -1.33
CA ASN A 24 13.90 0.52 -1.72
C ASN A 24 12.96 -0.29 -2.64
N LEU A 25 13.38 -1.49 -3.09
CA LEU A 25 12.62 -2.30 -4.04
C LEU A 25 11.21 -2.66 -3.58
N THR A 26 10.94 -2.71 -2.28
CA THR A 26 9.59 -3.03 -1.76
C THR A 26 8.59 -1.90 -2.03
N VAL A 27 9.05 -0.67 -2.26
CA VAL A 27 8.19 0.46 -2.66
C VAL A 27 7.50 0.17 -3.99
N ALA A 28 8.15 -0.54 -4.92
CA ALA A 28 7.55 -0.97 -6.17
C ALA A 28 6.31 -1.86 -5.95
N LEU A 29 6.31 -2.67 -4.89
CA LEU A 29 5.22 -3.58 -4.53
C LEU A 29 4.11 -2.90 -3.72
N ARG A 30 4.38 -1.70 -3.19
CA ARG A 30 3.40 -0.91 -2.46
C ARG A 30 2.49 -0.20 -3.46
N GLN A 31 1.38 -0.84 -3.81
CA GLN A 31 0.39 -0.33 -4.76
C GLN A 31 -0.96 -0.07 -4.07
N SER A 32 -1.72 0.91 -4.55
CA SER A 32 -3.09 1.12 -4.08
C SER A 32 -4.04 0.06 -4.64
N ALA A 33 -5.02 -0.32 -3.85
CA ALA A 33 -6.13 -1.17 -4.31
C ALA A 33 -6.99 -0.49 -5.40
N PHE A 34 -6.94 0.84 -5.51
CA PHE A 34 -7.82 1.61 -6.41
C PHE A 34 -7.17 2.05 -7.72
N GLN A 35 -5.83 2.03 -7.82
CA GLN A 35 -5.11 2.62 -8.95
C GLN A 35 -5.57 2.03 -10.30
N GLY A 36 -5.65 0.70 -10.39
CA GLY A 36 -6.08 0.02 -11.61
C GLY A 36 -7.50 0.40 -12.00
N LEU A 37 -8.44 0.30 -11.05
CA LEU A 37 -9.85 0.60 -11.27
C LEU A 37 -10.08 2.04 -11.75
N PHE A 38 -9.40 3.01 -11.14
CA PHE A 38 -9.63 4.43 -11.43
C PHE A 38 -8.79 4.98 -12.58
N SER A 39 -7.84 4.20 -13.13
CA SER A 39 -7.04 4.60 -14.29
C SER A 39 -7.31 3.78 -15.56
N ILE A 40 -8.05 2.66 -15.47
CA ILE A 40 -8.28 1.76 -16.61
C ILE A 40 -8.92 2.45 -17.82
N TRP A 41 -9.78 3.44 -17.58
CA TRP A 41 -10.47 4.18 -18.63
C TRP A 41 -9.50 4.97 -19.53
N LEU A 42 -8.31 5.33 -19.04
CA LEU A 42 -7.26 6.00 -19.82
C LEU A 42 -6.71 5.12 -20.95
N TYR A 43 -6.87 3.80 -20.82
CA TYR A 43 -6.41 2.83 -21.82
C TYR A 43 -7.51 2.41 -22.79
N LEU A 44 -8.78 2.80 -22.56
CA LEU A 44 -9.89 2.50 -23.48
C LEU A 44 -9.66 3.02 -24.92
N PRO A 45 -9.03 4.19 -25.15
CA PRO A 45 -8.69 4.60 -26.52
C PRO A 45 -7.85 3.56 -27.27
N LEU A 46 -6.98 2.80 -26.59
CA LEU A 46 -6.21 1.71 -27.22
C LEU A 46 -7.14 0.59 -27.72
N ALA A 47 -8.18 0.26 -26.96
CA ALA A 47 -9.18 -0.72 -27.38
C ALA A 47 -9.98 -0.22 -28.59
N LEU A 48 -10.34 1.07 -28.62
CA LEU A 48 -11.09 1.67 -29.72
C LEU A 48 -10.31 1.70 -31.04
N VAL A 49 -8.99 1.88 -30.99
CA VAL A 49 -8.12 1.81 -32.19
C VAL A 49 -7.71 0.37 -32.55
N GLY A 50 -8.25 -0.63 -31.86
CA GLY A 50 -8.07 -2.05 -32.19
C GLY A 50 -6.80 -2.71 -31.65
N VAL A 51 -6.16 -2.15 -30.61
CA VAL A 51 -5.02 -2.82 -29.97
C VAL A 51 -5.49 -4.12 -29.32
N PRO A 52 -4.90 -5.28 -29.66
CA PRO A 52 -5.27 -6.55 -29.05
C PRO A 52 -5.04 -6.54 -27.53
N PRO A 53 -5.96 -7.06 -26.70
CA PRO A 53 -5.81 -7.08 -25.24
C PRO A 53 -4.49 -7.71 -24.77
N LEU A 54 -4.05 -8.78 -25.45
CA LEU A 54 -2.80 -9.46 -25.10
C LEU A 54 -1.55 -8.57 -25.32
N VAL A 55 -1.55 -7.72 -26.35
CA VAL A 55 -0.46 -6.76 -26.61
C VAL A 55 -0.42 -5.71 -25.51
N TYR A 56 -1.58 -5.20 -25.08
CA TYR A 56 -1.68 -4.28 -23.96
C TYR A 56 -1.15 -4.92 -22.67
N VAL A 57 -1.64 -6.12 -22.31
CA VAL A 57 -1.21 -6.83 -21.11
C VAL A 57 0.29 -7.05 -21.14
N PHE A 58 0.83 -7.58 -22.24
CA PHE A 58 2.27 -7.83 -22.38
C PHE A 58 3.11 -6.56 -22.21
N SER A 59 2.72 -5.46 -22.88
CA SER A 59 3.41 -4.18 -22.79
C SER A 59 3.34 -3.59 -21.38
N SER A 60 2.18 -3.69 -20.73
CA SER A 60 1.98 -3.27 -19.34
C SER A 60 2.88 -4.07 -18.39
N GLN A 61 2.99 -5.39 -18.57
CA GLN A 61 3.86 -6.22 -17.73
C GLN A 61 5.34 -5.91 -17.91
N ILE A 62 5.80 -5.65 -19.15
CA ILE A 62 7.17 -5.18 -19.39
C ILE A 62 7.42 -3.87 -18.63
N ASN A 63 6.51 -2.90 -18.74
CA ASN A 63 6.63 -1.64 -18.03
C ASN A 63 6.66 -1.85 -16.50
N THR A 64 5.80 -2.71 -15.96
CA THR A 64 5.77 -3.05 -14.52
C THR A 64 7.08 -3.67 -14.05
N ILE A 65 7.64 -4.63 -14.80
CA ILE A 65 8.92 -5.27 -14.46
C ILE A 65 10.06 -4.25 -14.53
N TYR A 66 10.07 -3.40 -15.56
CA TYR A 66 11.05 -2.32 -15.67
C TYR A 66 10.97 -1.37 -14.47
N GLN A 67 9.76 -0.99 -14.09
CA GLN A 67 9.52 -0.09 -12.96
C GLN A 67 10.02 -0.69 -11.64
N PHE A 68 10.00 -2.02 -11.46
CA PHE A 68 10.47 -2.64 -10.22
C PHE A 68 11.94 -2.30 -9.89
N TRP A 69 12.88 -2.53 -10.82
CA TRP A 69 14.31 -2.46 -10.50
C TRP A 69 14.83 -1.04 -10.28
N ILE A 70 14.15 -0.02 -10.82
CA ILE A 70 14.54 1.38 -10.63
C ILE A 70 14.25 1.91 -9.23
N HIS A 71 13.51 1.17 -8.38
CA HIS A 71 13.27 1.51 -6.98
C HIS A 71 14.47 1.17 -6.09
N THR A 72 15.58 1.89 -6.27
CA THR A 72 16.78 1.65 -5.46
C THR A 72 17.58 2.91 -5.22
N ARG A 73 18.19 3.00 -4.03
CA ARG A 73 19.19 4.01 -3.68
C ARG A 73 20.61 3.59 -4.07
N LEU A 74 20.82 2.32 -4.45
CA LEU A 74 22.14 1.74 -4.68
C LEU A 74 22.80 2.27 -5.95
N VAL A 75 22.04 2.34 -7.05
CA VAL A 75 22.54 2.81 -8.35
C VAL A 75 22.39 4.33 -8.41
N LYS A 76 23.51 5.06 -8.31
CA LYS A 76 23.49 6.52 -8.23
C LYS A 76 23.27 7.20 -9.57
N ARG A 77 24.02 6.81 -10.61
CA ARG A 77 23.92 7.37 -11.97
C ARG A 77 24.16 6.30 -13.02
N MET A 78 23.60 6.51 -14.22
CA MET A 78 23.77 5.61 -15.37
C MET A 78 24.33 6.30 -16.62
N GLY A 79 24.87 7.51 -16.47
CA GLY A 79 25.56 8.23 -17.55
C GLY A 79 24.64 8.45 -18.75
N PRO A 80 25.09 8.16 -19.99
CA PRO A 80 24.31 8.46 -21.20
C PRO A 80 22.92 7.79 -21.27
N LEU A 81 22.69 6.70 -20.55
CA LEU A 81 21.37 6.06 -20.51
C LEU A 81 20.30 6.99 -19.90
N GLU A 82 20.70 7.94 -19.06
CA GLU A 82 19.81 8.93 -18.44
C GLU A 82 19.22 9.95 -19.44
N TRP A 83 19.70 9.98 -20.69
CA TRP A 83 19.08 10.79 -21.73
C TRP A 83 17.80 10.18 -22.26
N VAL A 84 17.67 8.85 -22.23
CA VAL A 84 16.59 8.10 -22.89
C VAL A 84 15.74 7.30 -21.91
N LEU A 85 16.37 6.68 -20.91
CA LEU A 85 15.72 5.77 -19.97
C LEU A 85 15.36 6.45 -18.66
N ASN A 86 14.25 6.05 -18.06
CA ASN A 86 13.99 6.31 -16.65
C ASN A 86 14.93 5.43 -15.83
N THR A 87 15.75 6.05 -14.98
CA THR A 87 16.82 5.39 -14.22
C THR A 87 16.52 5.49 -12.73
N PRO A 88 17.26 4.76 -11.87
CA PRO A 88 17.07 4.88 -10.43
C PRO A 88 17.21 6.32 -9.89
N SER A 89 18.07 7.16 -10.48
CA SER A 89 18.18 8.58 -10.11
C SER A 89 16.93 9.38 -10.46
N HIS A 90 16.42 9.21 -11.67
CA HIS A 90 15.18 9.86 -12.09
C HIS A 90 13.98 9.42 -11.25
N HIS A 91 13.92 8.13 -10.91
CA HIS A 91 12.82 7.56 -10.13
C HIS A 91 12.91 7.93 -8.64
N ARG A 92 14.12 8.14 -8.08
CA ARG A 92 14.26 8.75 -6.76
C ARG A 92 13.64 10.15 -6.72
N VAL A 93 13.96 10.99 -7.71
CA VAL A 93 13.34 12.32 -7.85
C VAL A 93 11.82 12.23 -7.93
N HIS A 94 11.30 11.28 -8.71
CA HIS A 94 9.86 11.06 -8.80
C HIS A 94 9.19 10.73 -7.45
N HIS A 95 9.90 10.00 -6.58
CA HIS A 95 9.45 9.70 -5.21
C HIS A 95 9.82 10.75 -4.16
N GLY A 96 10.47 11.84 -4.57
CA GLY A 96 10.88 12.92 -3.68
C GLY A 96 9.69 13.79 -3.26
N ALA A 97 9.60 14.09 -1.97
CA ALA A 97 8.64 15.02 -1.41
C ALA A 97 9.20 16.45 -1.29
N ASP A 98 10.49 16.66 -1.57
CA ASP A 98 11.12 17.98 -1.52
C ASP A 98 10.51 18.92 -2.58
N PRO A 99 10.41 20.23 -2.30
CA PRO A 99 9.84 21.20 -3.24
C PRO A 99 10.45 21.16 -4.66
N LEU A 100 11.75 20.87 -4.75
CA LEU A 100 12.48 20.75 -6.03
C LEU A 100 11.98 19.57 -6.89
N TYR A 101 11.46 18.53 -6.26
CA TYR A 101 11.18 17.23 -6.87
C TYR A 101 9.69 16.93 -7.06
N LEU A 102 8.82 17.73 -6.45
CA LEU A 102 7.38 17.62 -6.67
C LEU A 102 7.02 17.76 -8.14
N ASP A 103 6.14 16.87 -8.61
CA ASP A 103 5.57 16.92 -9.94
C ASP A 103 6.62 16.80 -11.07
N ARG A 104 7.62 15.93 -10.84
CA ARG A 104 8.70 15.65 -11.78
C ARG A 104 8.80 14.16 -12.15
N ASN A 105 9.41 13.91 -13.31
CA ASN A 105 9.82 12.59 -13.79
C ASN A 105 8.72 11.52 -13.77
N TYR A 106 7.60 11.78 -14.46
CA TYR A 106 6.44 10.88 -14.52
C TYR A 106 6.62 9.66 -15.42
N ALA A 107 7.67 9.57 -16.22
CA ALA A 107 7.82 8.53 -17.23
C ALA A 107 7.87 7.12 -16.63
N GLY A 108 7.29 6.18 -17.37
CA GLY A 108 7.43 4.75 -17.13
C GLY A 108 8.87 4.27 -17.38
N MET A 109 9.15 3.87 -18.61
CA MET A 109 10.48 3.38 -19.01
C MET A 109 11.35 4.45 -19.67
N LEU A 110 10.74 5.41 -20.37
CA LEU A 110 11.46 6.34 -21.25
C LEU A 110 11.36 7.78 -20.73
N ILE A 111 12.45 8.32 -20.17
CA ILE A 111 12.49 9.68 -19.60
C ILE A 111 12.34 10.78 -20.66
N VAL A 112 12.45 10.41 -21.95
CA VAL A 112 12.24 11.33 -23.09
C VAL A 112 10.90 12.06 -23.01
N TRP A 113 9.86 11.40 -22.47
CA TRP A 113 8.54 12.03 -22.30
C TRP A 113 8.60 13.22 -21.34
N ASP A 114 9.27 13.08 -20.19
CA ASP A 114 9.44 14.19 -19.25
C ASP A 114 10.28 15.33 -19.82
N ARG A 115 11.27 15.01 -20.65
CA ARG A 115 12.08 16.02 -21.34
C ARG A 115 11.24 16.79 -22.36
N TRP A 116 10.42 16.11 -23.14
CA TRP A 116 9.55 16.74 -24.14
C TRP A 116 8.41 17.55 -23.51
N PHE A 117 7.84 17.08 -22.40
CA PHE A 117 6.73 17.75 -21.72
C PHE A 117 7.15 18.68 -20.57
N GLY A 118 8.46 18.91 -20.38
CA GLY A 118 8.99 19.89 -19.44
C GLY A 118 8.90 19.51 -17.96
N SER A 119 8.70 18.23 -17.63
CA SER A 119 8.63 17.71 -16.26
C SER A 119 9.93 17.03 -15.80
N PHE A 120 10.97 17.01 -16.65
CA PHE A 120 12.27 16.43 -16.28
C PHE A 120 12.96 17.25 -15.18
N GLN A 121 13.44 16.56 -14.15
CA GLN A 121 14.29 17.10 -13.11
C GLN A 121 15.41 16.11 -12.79
N GLU A 122 16.64 16.60 -12.82
CA GLU A 122 17.80 15.83 -12.42
C GLU A 122 17.87 15.73 -10.88
N GLU A 123 18.34 14.58 -10.36
CA GLU A 123 18.66 14.42 -8.95
C GLU A 123 19.91 15.26 -8.60
N ARG A 124 19.70 16.39 -7.90
CA ARG A 124 20.78 17.27 -7.44
C ARG A 124 21.34 16.82 -6.09
N GLU A 125 20.44 16.38 -5.24
CA GLU A 125 20.67 15.93 -3.87
C GLU A 125 19.69 14.79 -3.53
N GLU A 126 20.04 13.95 -2.57
CA GLU A 126 19.20 12.81 -2.23
C GLU A 126 17.83 13.28 -1.72
N PRO A 127 16.72 12.80 -2.31
CA PRO A 127 15.38 13.21 -1.90
C PRO A 127 15.00 12.77 -0.49
N THR A 128 14.18 13.58 0.16
CA THR A 128 13.34 13.17 1.28
C THR A 128 12.14 12.38 0.72
N TYR A 129 12.01 11.12 1.09
CA TYR A 129 10.93 10.26 0.58
C TYR A 129 9.66 10.36 1.42
N GLY A 130 8.58 9.81 0.87
CA GLY A 130 7.25 9.84 1.46
C GLY A 130 6.37 10.87 0.77
N THR A 131 5.34 11.33 1.49
CA THR A 131 4.44 12.38 1.04
C THR A 131 4.66 13.65 1.86
N THR A 132 4.26 14.81 1.31
CA THR A 132 4.36 16.12 1.99
C THR A 132 3.62 16.13 3.33
N LYS A 133 2.50 15.41 3.43
CA LYS A 133 1.84 15.04 4.68
C LYS A 133 1.99 13.53 4.90
N PRO A 134 2.75 13.08 5.90
CA PRO A 134 3.00 11.65 6.10
C PRO A 134 1.73 10.93 6.56
N LEU A 135 1.59 9.66 6.19
CA LEU A 135 0.49 8.81 6.67
C LEU A 135 0.55 8.60 8.20
N ALA A 136 1.76 8.50 8.75
CA ALA A 136 2.02 8.29 10.18
C ALA A 136 1.21 7.13 10.80
N HIS A 137 1.00 6.07 10.03
CA HIS A 137 0.21 4.90 10.41
C HIS A 137 0.63 3.66 9.60
N TRP A 138 0.72 2.49 10.24
CA TRP A 138 1.08 1.19 9.65
C TRP A 138 -0.14 0.36 9.24
N ASN A 139 -1.36 0.90 9.29
CA ASN A 139 -2.58 0.20 8.86
C ASN A 139 -2.70 0.24 7.33
N PRO A 140 -2.57 -0.89 6.63
CA PRO A 140 -2.59 -0.92 5.16
C PRO A 140 -3.97 -0.61 4.56
N LEU A 141 -5.06 -0.84 5.32
CA LEU A 141 -6.38 -0.39 4.88
C LEU A 141 -6.48 1.13 4.97
N TRP A 142 -6.10 1.70 6.11
CA TRP A 142 -6.15 3.16 6.28
C TRP A 142 -5.25 3.89 5.27
N ALA A 143 -4.10 3.31 4.92
CA ALA A 143 -3.23 3.83 3.85
C ALA A 143 -3.98 4.09 2.53
N ASN A 144 -4.95 3.24 2.19
CA ASN A 144 -5.78 3.36 0.99
C ASN A 144 -6.94 4.35 1.12
N PHE A 145 -7.35 4.74 2.34
CA PHE A 145 -8.52 5.60 2.59
C PHE A 145 -8.19 6.98 3.16
N ASP A 146 -7.02 7.16 3.76
CA ASP A 146 -6.61 8.39 4.47
C ASP A 146 -6.78 9.65 3.60
N TYR A 147 -6.26 9.60 2.37
CA TYR A 147 -6.33 10.73 1.47
C TYR A 147 -7.75 11.00 0.96
N TRP A 148 -8.55 9.96 0.73
CA TRP A 148 -9.97 10.11 0.41
C TRP A 148 -10.74 10.79 1.53
N ALA A 149 -10.50 10.38 2.78
CA ALA A 149 -11.10 11.02 3.95
C ALA A 149 -10.65 12.48 4.07
N THR A 150 -9.39 12.78 3.75
CA THR A 150 -8.87 14.16 3.68
C THR A 150 -9.62 14.99 2.64
N LEU A 151 -9.76 14.50 1.41
CA LEU A 151 -10.53 15.19 0.35
C LEU A 151 -11.99 15.43 0.75
N ILE A 152 -12.64 14.45 1.38
CA ILE A 152 -14.03 14.60 1.85
C ILE A 152 -14.13 15.67 2.94
N ARG A 153 -13.21 15.68 3.93
CA ARG A 153 -13.19 16.71 4.98
C ARG A 153 -12.97 18.10 4.40
N GLU A 154 -12.00 18.23 3.50
CA GLU A 154 -11.67 19.50 2.84
C GLU A 154 -12.81 19.99 1.94
N ALA A 155 -13.47 19.10 1.19
CA ALA A 155 -14.65 19.43 0.42
C ALA A 155 -15.80 19.92 1.33
N ARG A 156 -16.03 19.26 2.47
CA ARG A 156 -17.08 19.65 3.42
C ARG A 156 -16.82 21.00 4.10
N SER A 157 -15.55 21.36 4.34
CA SER A 157 -15.19 22.65 4.94
C SER A 157 -15.34 23.84 3.99
N MET A 158 -15.46 23.61 2.68
CA MET A 158 -15.62 24.69 1.71
C MET A 158 -17.06 25.25 1.70
N PRO A 159 -17.24 26.59 1.66
CA PRO A 159 -18.57 27.19 1.71
C PRO A 159 -19.35 27.03 0.40
N ARG A 160 -18.68 27.09 -0.76
CA ARG A 160 -19.34 27.05 -2.08
C ARG A 160 -19.37 25.62 -2.62
N LEU A 161 -20.54 25.17 -3.09
CA LEU A 161 -20.71 23.84 -3.70
C LEU A 161 -19.75 23.60 -4.87
N ARG A 162 -19.51 24.64 -5.69
CA ARG A 162 -18.55 24.58 -6.81
C ARG A 162 -17.16 24.13 -6.33
N ASP A 163 -16.68 24.70 -5.23
CA ASP A 163 -15.34 24.40 -4.70
C ASP A 163 -15.28 22.96 -4.15
N ARG A 164 -16.38 22.50 -3.51
CA ARG A 164 -16.54 21.12 -3.04
C ARG A 164 -16.43 20.09 -4.15
N LEU A 165 -16.90 20.43 -5.35
CA LEU A 165 -16.82 19.56 -6.53
C LEU A 165 -15.48 19.71 -7.25
N GLN A 166 -14.95 20.94 -7.35
CA GLN A 166 -13.71 21.19 -8.06
C GLN A 166 -12.50 20.55 -7.38
N ILE A 167 -12.44 20.51 -6.05
CA ILE A 167 -11.27 19.95 -5.34
C ILE A 167 -10.88 18.57 -5.87
N TRP A 168 -11.83 17.69 -6.18
CA TRP A 168 -11.58 16.34 -6.71
C TRP A 168 -10.80 16.30 -8.03
N PHE A 169 -10.96 17.34 -8.84
CA PHE A 169 -10.38 17.44 -10.18
C PHE A 169 -9.20 18.43 -10.26
N ARG A 170 -8.90 19.11 -9.16
CA ARG A 170 -7.79 20.06 -9.05
C ARG A 170 -6.53 19.36 -8.55
N HIS A 171 -5.43 20.10 -8.61
CA HIS A 171 -4.13 19.68 -8.12
C HIS A 171 -4.12 19.37 -6.62
N PRO A 172 -3.34 18.38 -6.14
CA PRO A 172 -3.05 18.24 -4.72
C PRO A 172 -2.59 19.55 -4.09
N GLY A 173 -3.22 19.90 -2.97
CA GLY A 173 -2.96 21.15 -2.26
C GLY A 173 -3.71 22.39 -2.78
N TRP A 174 -4.56 22.26 -3.81
CA TRP A 174 -5.40 23.35 -4.29
C TRP A 174 -6.38 23.86 -3.22
N ARG A 175 -6.53 25.18 -3.15
CA ARG A 175 -7.56 25.88 -2.35
C ARG A 175 -8.23 26.96 -3.21
N PRO A 176 -9.53 27.28 -2.96
CA PRO A 176 -10.23 28.33 -3.71
C PRO A 176 -9.58 29.71 -3.60
N GLU A 177 -9.07 30.04 -2.42
CA GLU A 177 -8.44 31.34 -2.10
C GLU A 177 -6.93 31.35 -2.36
N GLN A 178 -6.31 30.17 -2.46
CA GLN A 178 -4.89 29.98 -2.75
C GLN A 178 -4.76 28.96 -3.88
N PRO A 179 -4.84 29.42 -5.15
CA PRO A 179 -4.87 28.53 -6.30
C PRO A 179 -3.59 27.70 -6.45
N GLN A 180 -2.47 28.20 -5.93
CA GLN A 180 -1.19 27.52 -5.90
C GLN A 180 -1.02 26.77 -4.57
N PRO A 181 -0.60 25.50 -4.58
CA PRO A 181 -0.31 24.76 -3.35
C PRO A 181 0.80 25.43 -2.55
N ILE A 182 0.63 25.54 -1.23
CA ILE A 182 1.76 25.86 -0.35
C ILE A 182 2.62 24.61 -0.24
N VAL A 183 3.87 24.72 -0.70
CA VAL A 183 4.85 23.65 -0.60
C VAL A 183 5.66 23.85 0.68
N SER A 184 5.53 22.91 1.62
CA SER A 184 6.29 22.91 2.87
C SER A 184 7.63 22.20 2.70
N GLU A 185 8.68 22.73 3.32
CA GLU A 185 9.96 22.05 3.44
C GLU A 185 9.77 20.75 4.24
N VAL A 186 10.16 19.61 3.66
CA VAL A 186 10.03 18.29 4.30
C VAL A 186 11.37 17.76 4.84
N ARG A 187 12.48 18.39 4.46
CA ARG A 187 13.82 17.94 4.80
C ARG A 187 14.05 17.94 6.31
N GLY A 188 14.62 16.84 6.81
CA GLY A 188 14.89 16.66 8.24
C GLY A 188 13.66 16.29 9.07
N ARG A 189 12.49 16.06 8.45
CA ARG A 189 11.31 15.52 9.15
C ARG A 189 11.64 14.13 9.72
N PRO A 190 11.29 13.85 10.99
CA PRO A 190 11.45 12.51 11.55
C PRO A 190 10.56 11.51 10.81
N VAL A 191 11.12 10.33 10.51
CA VAL A 191 10.38 9.21 9.93
C VAL A 191 9.48 8.59 10.99
N TYR A 192 8.27 8.20 10.60
CA TYR A 192 7.36 7.49 11.48
C TYR A 192 7.81 6.03 11.68
N ASP A 193 8.23 5.68 12.89
CA ASP A 193 8.52 4.30 13.30
C ASP A 193 7.71 3.94 14.56
N ALA A 194 6.94 2.87 14.45
CA ALA A 194 6.20 2.33 15.59
C ALA A 194 7.15 1.44 16.40
N ASP A 195 7.80 2.02 17.42
CA ASP A 195 8.84 1.38 18.24
C ASP A 195 8.33 0.13 18.99
N ALA A 196 8.29 -1.01 18.28
CA ALA A 196 7.88 -2.30 18.83
C ALA A 196 9.09 -3.11 19.31
N ALA A 197 8.98 -3.70 20.51
CA ALA A 197 10.00 -4.59 21.06
C ALA A 197 10.29 -5.79 20.15
N ARG A 198 11.53 -6.29 20.16
CA ARG A 198 11.96 -7.42 19.30
C ARG A 198 11.05 -8.66 19.37
N PRO A 199 10.58 -9.13 20.54
CA PRO A 199 9.66 -10.27 20.61
C PRO A 199 8.36 -10.04 19.84
N ARG A 200 7.80 -8.82 19.93
CA ARG A 200 6.62 -8.42 19.16
C ARG A 200 6.90 -8.39 17.66
N LYS A 201 8.04 -7.84 17.23
CA LYS A 201 8.43 -7.82 15.80
C LYS A 201 8.53 -9.24 15.23
N VAL A 202 9.11 -10.18 15.98
CA VAL A 202 9.20 -11.60 15.59
C VAL A 202 7.80 -12.23 15.51
N TYR A 203 6.93 -11.99 16.49
CA TYR A 203 5.55 -12.46 16.47
C TYR A 203 4.80 -11.97 15.23
N LEU A 204 4.83 -10.66 14.96
CA LEU A 204 4.12 -10.05 13.84
C LEU A 204 4.66 -10.52 12.49
N PHE A 205 5.96 -10.75 12.38
CA PHE A 205 6.56 -11.35 11.20
C PHE A 205 6.04 -12.78 10.97
N ALA A 206 5.95 -13.60 12.02
CA ALA A 206 5.36 -14.93 11.91
C ALA A 206 3.88 -14.89 11.50
N GLN A 207 3.10 -13.93 12.05
CA GLN A 207 1.71 -13.71 11.62
C GLN A 207 1.60 -13.30 10.16
N TYR A 208 2.49 -12.43 9.68
CA TYR A 208 2.56 -12.03 8.28
C TYR A 208 2.87 -13.21 7.36
N VAL A 209 3.82 -14.08 7.73
CA VAL A 209 4.14 -15.31 6.97
C VAL A 209 2.94 -16.27 6.94
N GLY A 210 2.26 -16.47 8.08
CA GLY A 210 1.05 -17.28 8.13
C GLY A 210 -0.08 -16.72 7.25
N MET A 211 -0.28 -15.41 7.28
CA MET A 211 -1.25 -14.72 6.41
C MET A 211 -0.90 -14.87 4.93
N LEU A 212 0.39 -14.80 4.57
CA LEU A 212 0.85 -15.03 3.20
C LEU A 212 0.57 -16.47 2.76
N ALA A 213 0.81 -17.46 3.62
CA ALA A 213 0.49 -18.85 3.32
C ALA A 213 -1.01 -19.07 3.07
N VAL A 214 -1.89 -18.46 3.88
CA VAL A 214 -3.35 -18.48 3.66
C VAL A 214 -3.73 -17.80 2.35
N THR A 215 -3.11 -16.66 2.04
CA THR A 215 -3.35 -15.93 0.78
C THR A 215 -2.97 -16.78 -0.43
N VAL A 216 -1.79 -17.40 -0.40
CA VAL A 216 -1.32 -18.30 -1.45
C VAL A 216 -2.26 -19.50 -1.57
N GLY A 217 -2.66 -20.11 -0.45
CA GLY A 217 -3.62 -21.22 -0.43
C GLY A 217 -4.97 -20.86 -1.08
N LEU A 218 -5.50 -19.66 -0.80
CA LEU A 218 -6.72 -19.15 -1.44
C LEU A 218 -6.53 -18.97 -2.96
N LEU A 219 -5.39 -18.43 -3.41
CA LEU A 219 -5.11 -18.25 -4.83
C LEU A 219 -5.01 -19.58 -5.58
N PHE A 220 -4.35 -20.59 -5.00
CA PHE A 220 -4.25 -21.93 -5.60
C PHE A 220 -5.56 -22.73 -5.55
N SER A 221 -6.48 -22.38 -4.64
CA SER A 221 -7.80 -22.99 -4.53
C SER A 221 -8.90 -22.17 -5.20
N GLU A 222 -8.58 -21.09 -5.90
CA GLU A 222 -9.56 -20.17 -6.47
C GLU A 222 -10.56 -20.89 -7.39
N GLY A 223 -10.09 -21.81 -8.25
CA GLY A 223 -10.97 -22.55 -9.16
C GLY A 223 -11.89 -23.59 -8.49
N SER A 224 -11.61 -24.01 -7.25
CA SER A 224 -12.31 -25.12 -6.58
C SER A 224 -13.02 -24.74 -5.28
N ALA A 225 -12.61 -23.65 -4.62
CA ALA A 225 -13.21 -23.17 -3.38
C ALA A 225 -14.59 -22.56 -3.63
N ASP A 226 -15.54 -22.84 -2.74
CA ASP A 226 -16.84 -22.16 -2.75
C ASP A 226 -16.73 -20.68 -2.37
N TRP A 227 -17.69 -19.86 -2.82
CA TRP A 227 -17.74 -18.43 -2.52
C TRP A 227 -17.77 -18.11 -1.02
N GLY A 228 -18.43 -18.93 -0.20
CA GLY A 228 -18.41 -18.76 1.25
C GLY A 228 -16.98 -18.84 1.81
N LEU A 229 -16.21 -19.84 1.37
CA LEU A 229 -14.81 -20.00 1.78
C LEU A 229 -13.94 -18.86 1.25
N LYS A 230 -14.11 -18.45 -0.01
CA LYS A 230 -13.38 -17.33 -0.61
C LYS A 230 -13.60 -16.03 0.16
N LEU A 231 -14.86 -15.69 0.47
CA LEU A 231 -15.21 -14.49 1.21
C LEU A 231 -14.73 -14.56 2.67
N GLY A 232 -14.86 -15.72 3.31
CA GLY A 232 -14.40 -15.94 4.69
C GLY A 232 -12.89 -15.79 4.83
N LEU A 233 -12.11 -16.46 3.97
CA LEU A 233 -10.65 -16.33 3.95
C LEU A 233 -10.21 -14.93 3.54
N GLY A 234 -10.87 -14.32 2.56
CA GLY A 234 -10.60 -12.93 2.15
C GLY A 234 -10.79 -11.94 3.30
N ALA A 235 -11.90 -12.05 4.03
CA ALA A 235 -12.15 -11.24 5.22
C ALA A 235 -11.10 -11.49 6.31
N TRP A 236 -10.74 -12.76 6.55
CA TRP A 236 -9.70 -13.12 7.51
C TRP A 236 -8.33 -12.51 7.15
N ILE A 237 -7.93 -12.55 5.86
CA ILE A 237 -6.69 -11.95 5.36
C ILE A 237 -6.70 -10.42 5.58
N VAL A 238 -7.80 -9.75 5.26
CA VAL A 238 -7.95 -8.30 5.49
C VAL A 238 -7.79 -7.96 6.98
N VAL A 239 -8.44 -8.71 7.86
CA VAL A 239 -8.33 -8.53 9.32
C VAL A 239 -6.91 -8.82 9.79
N ALA A 240 -6.23 -9.84 9.25
CA ALA A 240 -4.84 -10.15 9.55
C ALA A 240 -3.89 -9.01 9.16
N CYS A 241 -4.06 -8.41 7.97
CA CYS A 241 -3.31 -7.24 7.52
C CYS A 241 -3.44 -6.06 8.51
N VAL A 242 -4.68 -5.76 8.94
CA VAL A 242 -4.94 -4.69 9.92
C VAL A 242 -4.33 -5.03 11.28
N SER A 243 -4.46 -6.29 11.72
CA SER A 243 -3.92 -6.75 12.99
C SER A 243 -2.40 -6.59 13.05
N VAL A 244 -1.67 -6.95 11.98
CA VAL A 244 -0.21 -6.77 11.93
C VAL A 244 0.18 -5.30 12.16
N GLY A 245 -0.45 -4.36 11.46
CA GLY A 245 -0.19 -2.92 11.63
C GLY A 245 -0.53 -2.42 13.05
N ALA A 246 -1.68 -2.82 13.57
CA ALA A 246 -2.10 -2.50 14.94
C ALA A 246 -1.15 -3.08 16.00
N GLY A 247 -0.56 -4.22 15.68
CA GLY A 247 0.45 -4.90 16.45
C GLY A 247 1.72 -4.09 16.63
N PHE A 248 2.19 -3.43 15.57
CA PHE A 248 3.37 -2.54 15.62
C PHE A 248 3.06 -1.27 16.40
N GLU A 249 1.86 -0.73 16.26
CA GLU A 249 1.43 0.54 16.89
C GLU A 249 0.90 0.42 18.32
N HIS A 250 1.02 -0.74 18.95
CA HIS A 250 0.56 -0.97 20.33
C HIS A 250 -0.91 -0.64 20.56
N ARG A 251 -1.77 -0.84 19.55
CA ARG A 251 -3.21 -0.56 19.67
C ARG A 251 -3.83 -1.48 20.72
N ARG A 252 -4.59 -0.91 21.67
CA ARG A 252 -5.20 -1.66 22.79
C ARG A 252 -6.11 -2.81 22.34
N TRP A 253 -6.77 -2.65 21.20
CA TRP A 253 -7.68 -3.65 20.64
C TRP A 253 -6.95 -4.77 19.87
N PHE A 254 -5.65 -4.66 19.63
CA PHE A 254 -4.87 -5.67 18.91
C PHE A 254 -4.97 -7.05 19.57
N THR A 255 -4.73 -7.13 20.88
CA THR A 255 -4.76 -8.42 21.60
C THR A 255 -6.15 -9.06 21.52
N VAL A 256 -7.21 -8.26 21.69
CA VAL A 256 -8.60 -8.74 21.55
C VAL A 256 -8.86 -9.24 20.13
N LEU A 257 -8.38 -8.51 19.12
CA LEU A 257 -8.52 -8.93 17.72
C LEU A 257 -7.81 -10.25 17.44
N GLU A 258 -6.61 -10.47 17.97
CA GLU A 258 -5.88 -11.73 17.80
C GLU A 258 -6.61 -12.92 18.44
N TRP A 259 -7.19 -12.73 19.63
CA TRP A 259 -8.00 -13.76 20.31
C TRP A 259 -9.24 -14.17 19.51
N LEU A 260 -9.79 -13.27 18.69
CA LEU A 260 -10.92 -13.56 17.81
C LEU A 260 -10.47 -14.12 16.45
N ARG A 261 -9.45 -13.50 15.86
CA ARG A 261 -8.96 -13.79 14.50
C ARG A 261 -8.31 -15.17 14.42
N LEU A 262 -7.48 -15.54 15.40
CA LEU A 262 -6.70 -16.78 15.32
C LEU A 262 -7.60 -18.04 15.33
N PRO A 263 -8.60 -18.18 16.23
CA PRO A 263 -9.53 -19.31 16.19
C PRO A 263 -10.49 -19.27 14.99
N ALA A 264 -10.75 -18.08 14.42
CA ALA A 264 -11.64 -17.96 13.27
C ALA A 264 -11.12 -18.71 12.04
N LEU A 265 -9.80 -18.81 11.82
CA LEU A 265 -9.25 -19.52 10.66
C LEU A 265 -9.59 -21.02 10.64
N PRO A 266 -9.23 -21.84 11.65
CA PRO A 266 -9.59 -23.25 11.66
C PRO A 266 -11.12 -23.45 11.71
N LEU A 267 -11.86 -22.55 12.36
CA LEU A 267 -13.33 -22.63 12.36
C LEU A 267 -13.92 -22.42 10.96
N LEU A 268 -13.42 -21.42 10.21
CA LEU A 268 -13.84 -21.18 8.83
C LEU A 268 -13.53 -22.39 7.93
N LEU A 269 -12.33 -22.97 8.07
CA LEU A 269 -11.97 -24.17 7.31
C LEU A 269 -12.87 -25.36 7.68
N TRP A 270 -13.13 -25.56 8.96
CA TRP A 270 -14.03 -26.62 9.44
C TRP A 270 -15.44 -26.53 8.88
N LEU A 271 -16.00 -25.31 8.82
CA LEU A 271 -17.38 -25.10 8.40
C LEU A 271 -17.55 -25.07 6.88
N LEU A 272 -16.55 -24.57 6.15
CA LEU A 272 -16.70 -24.19 4.75
C LEU A 272 -15.88 -25.04 3.77
N VAL A 273 -14.97 -25.89 4.26
CA VAL A 273 -14.33 -26.91 3.42
C VAL A 273 -15.27 -28.12 3.32
N PRO A 274 -15.67 -28.55 2.12
CA PRO A 274 -16.54 -29.70 1.95
C PRO A 274 -15.97 -30.99 2.57
N GLY A 275 -16.84 -31.83 3.13
CA GLY A 275 -16.46 -33.15 3.66
C GLY A 275 -15.94 -33.15 5.10
N GLN A 276 -15.74 -31.99 5.74
CA GLN A 276 -15.26 -31.93 7.13
C GLN A 276 -16.33 -32.28 8.17
N LEU A 277 -17.58 -31.92 7.92
CA LEU A 277 -18.73 -32.26 8.78
C LEU A 277 -19.19 -33.70 8.48
N GLY A 278 -18.45 -34.70 8.96
CA GLY A 278 -18.75 -36.11 8.73
C GLY A 278 -17.59 -37.06 9.09
N ALA A 279 -17.54 -38.22 8.44
CA ALA A 279 -16.42 -39.17 8.55
C ALA A 279 -15.22 -38.72 7.69
N ALA A 280 -14.73 -37.50 7.94
CA ALA A 280 -13.62 -36.91 7.21
C ALA A 280 -12.35 -37.76 7.41
N SER A 281 -11.66 -38.04 6.32
CA SER A 281 -10.34 -38.65 6.35
C SER A 281 -9.31 -37.71 6.99
N ALA A 282 -8.19 -38.26 7.46
CA ALA A 282 -7.10 -37.46 8.01
C ALA A 282 -6.55 -36.43 7.01
N GLY A 283 -6.62 -36.72 5.71
CA GLY A 283 -6.23 -35.79 4.65
C GLY A 283 -7.17 -34.60 4.50
N GLU A 284 -8.48 -34.82 4.60
CA GLU A 284 -9.50 -33.76 4.51
C GLU A 284 -9.47 -32.81 5.72
N LEU A 285 -9.06 -33.33 6.89
CA LEU A 285 -8.90 -32.53 8.11
C LEU A 285 -7.57 -31.79 8.20
N ALA A 286 -6.57 -32.15 7.38
CA ALA A 286 -5.22 -31.62 7.49
C ALA A 286 -5.15 -30.07 7.46
N PRO A 287 -5.84 -29.34 6.55
CA PRO A 287 -5.79 -27.87 6.53
C PRO A 287 -6.33 -27.25 7.82
N THR A 288 -7.41 -27.81 8.37
CA THR A 288 -8.04 -27.35 9.62
C THR A 288 -7.16 -27.62 10.82
N LEU A 289 -6.53 -28.80 10.89
CA LEU A 289 -5.59 -29.15 11.97
C LEU A 289 -4.33 -28.28 11.92
N VAL A 290 -3.79 -28.01 10.73
CA VAL A 290 -2.65 -27.11 10.55
C VAL A 290 -3.02 -25.68 10.99
N ALA A 291 -4.19 -25.18 10.58
CA ALA A 291 -4.68 -23.88 11.02
C ALA A 291 -4.92 -23.81 12.54
N GLY A 292 -5.41 -24.89 13.15
CA GLY A 292 -5.60 -25.02 14.59
C GLY A 292 -4.28 -24.99 15.35
N GLY A 293 -3.29 -25.75 14.88
CA GLY A 293 -1.93 -25.72 15.41
C GLY A 293 -1.30 -24.34 15.30
N PHE A 294 -1.43 -23.68 14.14
CA PHE A 294 -0.99 -22.31 13.94
C PHE A 294 -1.66 -21.34 14.92
N ALA A 295 -2.97 -21.44 15.12
CA ALA A 295 -3.70 -20.59 16.06
C ALA A 295 -3.21 -20.77 17.51
N LEU A 296 -3.05 -22.01 17.98
CA LEU A 296 -2.57 -22.30 19.34
C LEU A 296 -1.15 -21.80 19.58
N VAL A 297 -0.24 -22.07 18.65
CA VAL A 297 1.15 -21.58 18.72
C VAL A 297 1.19 -20.05 18.68
N SER A 298 0.33 -19.43 17.87
CA SER A 298 0.22 -17.97 17.79
C SER A 298 -0.29 -17.37 19.09
N LEU A 299 -1.30 -17.95 19.73
CA LEU A 299 -1.80 -17.45 21.03
C LEU A 299 -0.73 -17.54 22.13
N LEU A 300 0.05 -18.63 22.16
CA LEU A 300 1.20 -18.73 23.05
C LEU A 300 2.27 -17.67 22.73
N GLY A 301 2.57 -17.49 21.43
CA GLY A 301 3.52 -16.48 20.95
C GLY A 301 3.10 -15.06 21.30
N LEU A 302 1.81 -14.74 21.20
CA LEU A 302 1.23 -13.45 21.59
C LEU A 302 1.44 -13.21 23.08
N TRP A 303 1.11 -14.19 23.92
CA TRP A 303 1.32 -14.11 25.37
C TRP A 303 2.79 -13.89 25.75
N LEU A 304 3.72 -14.55 25.06
CA LEU A 304 5.16 -14.34 25.25
C LEU A 304 5.61 -12.95 24.78
N ALA A 305 5.10 -12.49 23.62
CA ALA A 305 5.45 -11.20 23.05
C ALA A 305 4.98 -10.04 23.93
N ASP A 306 3.78 -10.13 24.51
CA ASP A 306 3.21 -9.08 25.37
C ASP A 306 3.94 -8.97 26.71
N ARG A 307 4.57 -10.04 27.21
CA ARG A 307 5.43 -10.00 28.41
C ARG A 307 6.75 -9.25 28.19
N GLY A 308 7.25 -9.23 26.96
CA GLY A 308 8.49 -8.57 26.58
C GLY A 308 8.32 -7.11 26.15
N GLN A 309 7.10 -6.57 26.20
CA GLN A 309 6.83 -5.17 25.86
C GLN A 309 6.83 -4.27 27.10
N ASP A 310 7.75 -3.31 27.14
CA ASP A 310 7.62 -2.14 28.01
C ASP A 310 6.41 -1.32 27.54
N ARG A 311 5.45 -1.06 28.43
CA ARG A 311 4.24 -0.26 28.15
C ARG A 311 4.56 1.23 28.03
N ARG A 312 5.46 1.62 27.12
CA ARG A 312 5.62 3.02 26.75
C ARG A 312 4.64 3.34 25.63
N PRO A 313 3.77 4.34 25.77
CA PRO A 313 2.90 4.76 24.68
C PRO A 313 3.77 5.18 23.49
N ALA A 314 3.32 4.86 22.27
CA ALA A 314 3.95 5.37 21.06
C ALA A 314 4.03 6.90 21.15
N THR A 315 5.23 7.46 21.04
CA THR A 315 5.42 8.90 20.93
C THR A 315 4.76 9.37 19.64
N GLY A 316 3.57 9.96 19.74
CA GLY A 316 2.82 10.42 18.58
C GLY A 316 1.36 10.03 18.51
N GLU A 317 0.68 9.74 19.63
CA GLU A 317 -0.78 9.92 19.70
C GLU A 317 -1.11 11.41 19.48
N VAL A 318 -1.05 11.86 18.22
CA VAL A 318 -1.91 12.94 17.76
C VAL A 318 -3.29 12.34 17.78
N ALA A 319 -4.10 12.78 18.75
CA ALA A 319 -5.49 12.41 18.89
C ALA A 319 -6.22 12.61 17.54
N ALA A 320 -6.42 11.52 16.81
CA ALA A 320 -7.38 11.48 15.73
C ALA A 320 -8.76 11.29 16.37
N ALA A 321 -9.46 12.41 16.54
CA ALA A 321 -10.89 12.47 16.79
C ALA A 321 -11.68 12.25 15.51
#